data_AF-A0A1M5SWI4-F1
#
_entry.id   AF-A0A1M5SWI4-F1
#
_cell.length_a   1.000
_cell.length_b   1.000
_cell.length_c   1.000
_cell.angle_alpha   90.00
_cell.angle_beta   90.00
_cell.angle_gamma   90.00
#
_symmetry.space_group_name_H-M   'P 1'
#
loop_
_entity.id
_entity.type
_entity.pdbx_description
1 polymer ?
#
loop_
_entity_poly.entity_id
_entity_poly.type
_entity_poly.pdbx_seq_one_letter_code
_entity_poly.pdbx_strand_id
1 'polypeptide(L)'
;MMNTLQIVYATHRPESMEFTERIMRRHEVIVLEEPPHPDFSAMLTGSVDLESYLLEHDLEYHDFSLQQCTILQHAHRTGKTIHQVEPFLQELLTIHEFFAAGHAPAELDPATLRYQVYLREKEATKALIDYYQAVRSDHFPAILLAMKTFARADVARLRLRDKLRAEQILTMLHPGEDIYIEAGPIHLLLERHLRRGLPAGWSLKTCFVEHQALARLGLRGSLYSPGDELTIGYLLRSSISARREELLCARALIFAKIITKEEMNGNGNDFPHTRNEYETIRLVRPLSLTDCQELFFRTRSLSTREAAAVVKKHVAAATLLN
;
A
#
# COMPACT_ATOMS: atom_id res chain seq x y z
N MET A 1 25.19 -0.75 -23.53
CA MET A 1 24.45 0.12 -22.59
C MET A 1 23.79 -0.76 -21.56
N MET A 2 23.71 -0.33 -20.30
CA MET A 2 23.07 -1.11 -19.23
C MET A 2 21.63 -0.60 -19.07
N ASN A 3 20.65 -1.49 -19.24
CA ASN A 3 19.23 -1.14 -19.06
C ASN A 3 18.90 -0.93 -17.58
N THR A 4 17.93 -0.07 -17.30
CA THR A 4 17.47 0.23 -15.94
C THR A 4 16.08 -0.35 -15.73
N LEU A 5 15.92 -1.14 -14.67
CA LEU A 5 14.64 -1.46 -14.06
C LEU A 5 14.52 -0.61 -12.79
N GLN A 6 13.55 0.29 -12.70
CA GLN A 6 13.39 1.17 -11.55
C GLN A 6 12.04 0.92 -10.85
N ILE A 7 12.09 0.44 -9.61
CA ILE A 7 10.91 0.41 -8.74
C ILE A 7 10.72 1.79 -8.13
N VAL A 8 9.52 2.30 -8.26
CA VAL A 8 9.09 3.58 -7.70
C VAL A 8 8.01 3.29 -6.66
N TYR A 9 8.45 3.32 -5.42
CA TYR A 9 7.60 3.20 -4.26
C TYR A 9 6.83 4.50 -4.06
N ALA A 10 5.51 4.44 -4.17
CA ALA A 10 4.63 5.59 -4.03
C ALA A 10 3.31 5.19 -3.38
N THR A 11 2.77 6.09 -2.59
CA THR A 11 1.41 6.06 -2.06
C THR A 11 0.44 6.70 -3.06
N HIS A 12 -0.81 6.24 -3.01
CA HIS A 12 -1.89 6.76 -3.85
C HIS A 12 -2.40 8.11 -3.33
N ARG A 13 -1.54 9.13 -3.35
CA ARG A 13 -1.82 10.50 -2.89
C ARG A 13 -1.59 11.48 -4.04
N PRO A 14 -2.45 12.49 -4.25
CA PRO A 14 -2.27 13.46 -5.33
C PRO A 14 -0.88 14.13 -5.31
N GLU A 15 -0.34 14.39 -4.11
CA GLU A 15 0.96 15.02 -3.90
C GLU A 15 2.17 14.17 -4.36
N SER A 16 1.99 12.89 -4.66
CA SER A 16 3.03 12.03 -5.22
C SER A 16 3.17 12.16 -6.74
N MET A 17 2.14 12.70 -7.42
CA MET A 17 2.03 12.68 -8.88
C MET A 17 3.14 13.44 -9.61
N GLU A 18 3.52 14.65 -9.15
CA GLU A 18 4.61 15.43 -9.78
C GLU A 18 5.93 14.62 -9.81
N PHE A 19 6.23 13.93 -8.71
CA PHE A 19 7.45 13.14 -8.60
C PHE A 19 7.38 11.88 -9.47
N THR A 20 6.26 11.18 -9.43
CA THR A 20 6.00 9.98 -10.21
C THR A 20 6.09 10.26 -11.71
N GLU A 21 5.39 11.30 -12.19
CA GLU A 21 5.40 11.71 -13.60
C GLU A 21 6.84 12.02 -14.08
N ARG A 22 7.60 12.77 -13.28
CA ARG A 22 8.99 13.12 -13.60
C ARG A 22 9.88 11.88 -13.77
N ILE A 23 9.64 10.83 -13.00
CA ILE A 23 10.39 9.58 -13.11
C ILE A 23 9.89 8.78 -14.33
N MET A 24 8.58 8.64 -14.52
CA MET A 24 7.98 7.98 -15.69
C MET A 24 8.50 8.55 -17.01
N ARG A 25 8.69 9.87 -17.10
CA ARG A 25 9.22 10.54 -18.31
C ARG A 25 10.56 9.99 -18.79
N ARG A 26 11.38 9.42 -17.89
CA ARG A 26 12.72 8.90 -18.17
C ARG A 26 12.75 7.42 -18.60
N HIS A 27 11.60 6.76 -18.67
CA HIS A 27 11.49 5.33 -18.98
C HIS A 27 10.63 5.13 -20.22
N GLU A 28 10.98 4.15 -21.05
CA GLU A 28 10.25 3.78 -22.27
C GLU A 28 9.01 2.96 -21.94
N VAL A 29 9.10 2.12 -20.90
CA VAL A 29 8.02 1.22 -20.45
C VAL A 29 7.58 1.60 -19.04
N ILE A 30 6.27 1.63 -18.82
CA ILE A 30 5.62 1.89 -17.53
C ILE A 30 4.83 0.65 -17.13
N VAL A 31 5.12 0.10 -15.96
CA VAL A 31 4.42 -1.03 -15.36
C VAL A 31 3.66 -0.57 -14.13
N LEU A 32 2.33 -0.66 -14.18
CA LEU A 32 1.41 -0.21 -13.14
C LEU A 32 1.09 -1.32 -12.13
N GLU A 33 0.70 -0.95 -10.91
CA GLU A 33 0.24 -1.88 -9.86
C GLU A 33 -1.28 -2.05 -9.90
N GLU A 34 -1.80 -2.53 -11.02
CA GLU A 34 -3.23 -2.76 -11.22
C GLU A 34 -3.47 -3.97 -12.13
N PRO A 35 -4.60 -4.68 -11.98
CA PRO A 35 -4.94 -5.78 -12.89
C PRO A 35 -5.31 -5.23 -14.27
N PRO A 36 -5.17 -6.03 -15.34
CA PRO A 36 -5.62 -5.63 -16.67
C PRO A 36 -7.11 -5.25 -16.70
N HIS A 37 -7.44 -4.10 -17.27
CA HIS A 37 -8.81 -3.61 -17.48
C HIS A 37 -9.17 -3.60 -18.98
N PRO A 38 -10.34 -4.10 -19.39
CA PRO A 38 -10.75 -4.14 -20.81
C PRO A 38 -10.69 -2.76 -21.49
N ASP A 39 -11.16 -1.72 -20.80
CA ASP A 39 -11.19 -0.35 -21.33
C ASP A 39 -9.90 0.45 -21.13
N PHE A 40 -8.83 -0.15 -20.61
CA PHE A 40 -7.57 0.57 -20.36
C PHE A 40 -7.00 1.21 -21.63
N SER A 41 -7.00 0.46 -22.74
CA SER A 41 -6.55 1.00 -24.04
C SER A 41 -7.44 2.14 -24.55
N ALA A 42 -8.75 2.01 -24.36
CA ALA A 42 -9.70 3.06 -24.73
C ALA A 42 -9.48 4.32 -23.88
N MET A 43 -9.21 4.17 -22.58
CA MET A 43 -8.82 5.25 -21.69
C MET A 43 -7.52 5.92 -22.12
N LEU A 44 -6.45 5.16 -22.41
CA LEU A 44 -5.16 5.73 -22.82
C LEU A 44 -5.23 6.54 -24.11
N THR A 45 -6.10 6.13 -25.05
CA THR A 45 -6.32 6.82 -26.32
C THR A 45 -7.30 8.01 -26.20
N GLY A 46 -7.99 8.14 -25.08
CA GLY A 46 -9.03 9.14 -24.88
C GLY A 46 -10.35 8.81 -25.58
N SER A 47 -10.56 7.54 -25.95
CA SER A 47 -11.81 7.05 -26.57
C SER A 47 -12.94 6.84 -25.56
N VAL A 48 -12.58 6.65 -24.28
CA VAL A 48 -13.49 6.66 -23.12
C VAL A 48 -13.08 7.85 -22.25
N ASP A 49 -14.07 8.59 -21.75
CA ASP A 49 -13.81 9.70 -20.84
C ASP A 49 -13.32 9.21 -19.48
N LEU A 50 -12.46 9.99 -18.84
CA LEU A 50 -11.79 9.56 -17.60
C LEU A 50 -12.79 9.30 -16.47
N GLU A 51 -13.84 10.10 -16.35
CA GLU A 51 -14.84 9.92 -15.32
C GLU A 51 -15.60 8.61 -15.52
N SER A 52 -16.04 8.29 -16.75
CA SER A 52 -16.68 7.00 -17.05
C SER A 52 -15.76 5.82 -16.80
N TYR A 53 -14.49 5.91 -17.19
CA TYR A 53 -13.51 4.85 -16.88
C TYR A 53 -13.36 4.64 -15.37
N LEU A 54 -13.30 5.73 -14.61
CA LEU A 54 -13.13 5.73 -13.16
C LEU A 54 -14.38 5.27 -12.40
N LEU A 55 -15.58 5.43 -12.95
CA LEU A 55 -16.84 4.96 -12.32
C LEU A 55 -16.88 3.44 -12.11
N GLU A 56 -16.18 2.67 -12.94
CA GLU A 56 -16.12 1.21 -12.85
C GLU A 56 -15.11 0.71 -11.80
N HIS A 57 -14.31 1.63 -11.23
CA HIS A 57 -13.30 1.33 -10.23
C HIS A 57 -13.80 1.66 -8.82
N ASP A 58 -13.48 0.81 -7.84
CA ASP A 58 -13.69 1.11 -6.42
C ASP A 58 -12.57 2.05 -5.94
N LEU A 59 -12.79 3.35 -6.09
CA LEU A 59 -11.76 4.38 -5.89
C LEU A 59 -11.71 4.87 -4.44
N GLU A 60 -10.53 4.75 -3.83
CA GLU A 60 -10.27 5.35 -2.51
C GLU A 60 -9.96 6.86 -2.61
N TYR A 61 -9.38 7.31 -3.74
CA TYR A 61 -8.87 8.68 -3.95
C TYR A 61 -9.15 9.15 -5.39
N HIS A 62 -10.21 9.95 -5.58
CA HIS A 62 -10.69 10.34 -6.91
C HIS A 62 -9.73 11.31 -7.61
N ASP A 63 -9.25 12.35 -6.90
CA ASP A 63 -8.36 13.35 -7.49
C ASP A 63 -7.01 12.71 -7.88
N PHE A 64 -6.50 11.78 -7.07
CA PHE A 64 -5.32 10.97 -7.41
C PHE A 64 -5.53 10.18 -8.70
N SER A 65 -6.59 9.38 -8.78
CA SER A 65 -6.83 8.49 -9.93
C SER A 65 -7.05 9.28 -11.23
N LEU A 66 -7.76 10.41 -11.17
CA LEU A 66 -7.94 11.29 -12.33
C LEU A 66 -6.61 11.88 -12.83
N GLN A 67 -5.74 12.33 -11.91
CA GLN A 67 -4.41 12.83 -12.24
C GLN A 67 -3.52 11.73 -12.84
N GLN A 68 -3.56 10.53 -12.25
CA GLN A 68 -2.80 9.38 -12.76
C GLN A 68 -3.23 9.03 -14.18
N CYS A 69 -4.52 8.88 -14.46
CA CYS A 69 -5.02 8.62 -15.82
C CYS A 69 -4.59 9.70 -16.82
N THR A 70 -4.62 10.97 -16.42
CA THR A 70 -4.15 12.09 -17.25
C THR A 70 -2.67 11.96 -17.60
N ILE A 71 -1.83 11.61 -16.62
CA ILE A 71 -0.40 11.36 -16.81
C ILE A 71 -0.18 10.17 -17.76
N LEU A 72 -0.95 9.09 -17.60
CA LEU A 72 -0.84 7.89 -18.43
C LEU A 72 -1.26 8.15 -19.89
N GLN A 73 -2.34 8.90 -20.11
CA GLN A 73 -2.74 9.35 -21.46
C GLN A 73 -1.63 10.19 -22.11
N HIS A 74 -1.00 11.09 -21.36
CA HIS A 74 0.13 11.88 -21.86
C HIS A 74 1.34 11.01 -22.19
N ALA A 75 1.69 10.08 -21.30
CA ALA A 75 2.75 9.10 -21.50
C ALA A 75 2.53 8.27 -22.77
N HIS A 76 1.33 7.72 -22.96
CA HIS A 76 0.96 6.98 -24.17
C HIS A 76 1.08 7.86 -25.42
N ARG A 77 0.57 9.10 -25.40
CA ARG A 77 0.67 10.04 -26.53
C ARG A 77 2.12 10.38 -26.90
N THR A 78 3.04 10.31 -25.94
CA THR A 78 4.48 10.47 -26.18
C THR A 78 5.20 9.18 -26.62
N GLY A 79 4.47 8.11 -26.89
CA GLY A 79 5.00 6.85 -27.42
C GLY A 79 5.55 5.89 -26.37
N LYS A 80 5.19 6.07 -25.09
CA LYS A 80 5.56 5.11 -24.03
C LYS A 80 4.65 3.89 -24.06
N THR A 81 5.21 2.73 -23.76
CA THR A 81 4.45 1.48 -23.58
C THR A 81 3.98 1.38 -22.13
N ILE A 82 2.71 1.02 -21.91
CA ILE A 82 2.12 0.96 -20.57
C ILE A 82 1.50 -0.41 -20.35
N HIS A 83 1.85 -1.08 -19.26
CA HIS A 83 1.36 -2.40 -18.89
C HIS A 83 0.74 -2.38 -17.49
N GLN A 84 -0.44 -2.98 -17.36
CA GLN A 84 -1.07 -3.28 -16.08
C GLN A 84 -0.58 -4.66 -15.61
N VAL A 85 0.12 -4.72 -14.49
CA VAL A 85 0.74 -5.96 -14.01
C VAL A 85 0.45 -6.17 -12.54
N GLU A 86 -0.67 -6.81 -12.23
CA GLU A 86 -1.00 -7.33 -10.90
C GLU A 86 -1.70 -8.70 -11.02
N PRO A 87 -0.92 -9.79 -11.26
CA PRO A 87 -1.49 -11.12 -11.55
C PRO A 87 -2.33 -11.70 -10.41
N PHE A 88 -2.05 -11.33 -9.16
CA PHE A 88 -2.86 -11.79 -8.02
C PHE A 88 -4.27 -11.21 -8.08
N LEU A 89 -4.42 -9.90 -8.33
CA LEU A 89 -5.74 -9.28 -8.45
C LEU A 89 -6.46 -9.76 -9.72
N GLN A 90 -5.74 -9.99 -10.81
CA GLN A 90 -6.31 -10.57 -12.02
C GLN A 90 -6.94 -11.95 -11.76
N GLU A 91 -6.26 -12.85 -11.06
CA GLU A 91 -6.87 -14.14 -10.67
C GLU A 91 -7.97 -13.98 -9.62
N LEU A 92 -7.87 -12.98 -8.73
CA LEU A 92 -8.94 -12.71 -7.77
C LEU A 92 -10.25 -12.31 -8.46
N LEU A 93 -10.18 -11.47 -9.50
CA LEU A 93 -11.35 -11.13 -10.34
C LEU A 93 -11.94 -12.38 -10.99
N THR A 94 -11.08 -13.26 -11.53
CA THR A 94 -11.53 -14.53 -12.13
C THR A 94 -12.19 -15.46 -11.11
N ILE A 95 -11.73 -15.47 -9.85
CA ILE A 95 -12.38 -16.20 -8.75
C ILE A 95 -13.75 -15.61 -8.43
N HIS A 96 -13.89 -14.28 -8.43
CA HIS A 96 -15.18 -13.62 -8.22
C HIS A 96 -16.18 -13.97 -9.32
N GLU A 97 -15.78 -13.95 -10.58
CA GLU A 97 -16.59 -14.38 -11.71
C GLU A 97 -17.00 -15.86 -11.60
N PHE A 98 -16.06 -16.73 -11.21
CA PHE A 98 -16.31 -18.15 -10.99
C PHE A 98 -17.39 -18.38 -9.92
N PHE A 99 -17.35 -17.66 -8.81
CA PHE A 99 -18.39 -17.74 -7.78
C PHE A 99 -19.71 -17.07 -8.20
N ALA A 100 -19.65 -15.96 -8.95
CA ALA A 100 -20.84 -15.30 -9.49
C ALA A 100 -21.59 -16.20 -10.49
N ALA A 101 -20.88 -17.09 -11.19
CA ALA A 101 -21.47 -18.12 -12.04
C ALA A 101 -22.11 -19.30 -11.28
N GLY A 102 -22.06 -19.29 -9.94
CA GLY A 102 -22.71 -20.29 -9.08
C GLY A 102 -21.82 -21.45 -8.63
N HIS A 103 -20.53 -21.45 -8.96
CA HIS A 103 -19.60 -22.46 -8.50
C HIS A 103 -19.23 -22.29 -7.02
N ALA A 104 -18.91 -23.40 -6.36
CA ALA A 104 -18.50 -23.45 -4.97
C ALA A 104 -16.97 -23.50 -4.82
N PRO A 105 -16.41 -23.05 -3.68
CA PRO A 105 -14.98 -23.14 -3.44
C PRO A 105 -14.36 -24.54 -3.48
N ALA A 106 -15.17 -25.59 -3.27
CA ALA A 106 -14.72 -26.98 -3.34
C ALA A 106 -14.43 -27.43 -4.79
N GLU A 107 -14.88 -26.68 -5.79
CA GLU A 107 -14.65 -26.95 -7.21
C GLU A 107 -13.33 -26.36 -7.72
N LEU A 108 -12.61 -25.59 -6.90
CA LEU A 108 -11.28 -25.08 -7.24
C LEU A 108 -10.22 -26.20 -7.10
N ASP A 109 -9.42 -26.42 -8.15
CA ASP A 109 -8.34 -27.40 -8.12
C ASP A 109 -7.18 -26.92 -7.22
N PRO A 110 -6.86 -27.66 -6.12
CA PRO A 110 -5.79 -27.32 -5.20
C PRO A 110 -4.39 -27.18 -5.79
N ALA A 111 -4.12 -27.75 -6.97
CA ALA A 111 -2.83 -27.66 -7.65
C ALA A 111 -2.63 -26.34 -8.42
N THR A 112 -3.67 -25.52 -8.57
CA THR A 112 -3.65 -24.33 -9.43
C THR A 112 -3.19 -23.07 -8.70
N LEU A 113 -2.72 -22.08 -9.47
CA LEU A 113 -2.50 -20.71 -8.98
C LEU A 113 -3.79 -20.11 -8.40
N ARG A 114 -4.92 -20.32 -9.08
CA ARG A 114 -6.23 -19.86 -8.65
C ARG A 114 -6.57 -20.29 -7.23
N TYR A 115 -6.36 -21.57 -6.89
CA TYR A 115 -6.58 -22.04 -5.52
C TYR A 115 -5.62 -21.39 -4.50
N GLN A 116 -4.35 -21.16 -4.88
CA GLN A 116 -3.40 -20.47 -4.01
C GLN A 116 -3.85 -19.02 -3.72
N VAL A 117 -4.27 -18.28 -4.74
CA VAL A 117 -4.81 -16.92 -4.61
C VAL A 117 -6.06 -16.92 -3.72
N TYR A 118 -7.03 -17.80 -4.01
CA TYR A 118 -8.24 -17.97 -3.20
C TYR A 118 -7.91 -18.24 -1.73
N LEU A 119 -6.97 -19.16 -1.46
CA LEU A 119 -6.62 -19.53 -0.09
C LEU A 119 -5.97 -18.36 0.66
N ARG A 120 -5.04 -17.62 0.03
CA ARG A 120 -4.41 -16.45 0.66
C ARG A 120 -5.45 -15.37 0.97
N GLU A 121 -6.34 -15.09 0.02
CA GLU A 121 -7.38 -14.07 0.18
C GLU A 121 -8.40 -14.46 1.25
N LYS A 122 -8.84 -15.72 1.27
CA LYS A 122 -9.74 -16.26 2.28
C LYS A 122 -9.15 -16.17 3.68
N GLU A 123 -7.89 -16.55 3.86
CA GLU A 123 -7.20 -16.50 5.16
C GLU A 123 -7.08 -15.05 5.66
N ALA A 124 -6.66 -14.12 4.79
CA ALA A 124 -6.53 -12.71 5.14
C ALA A 124 -7.89 -12.07 5.48
N THR A 125 -8.92 -12.32 4.65
CA THR A 125 -10.28 -11.81 4.87
C THR A 125 -10.90 -12.36 6.15
N LYS A 126 -10.74 -13.66 6.43
CA LYS A 126 -11.18 -14.25 7.70
C LYS A 126 -10.52 -13.55 8.89
N ALA A 127 -9.19 -13.40 8.86
CA ALA A 127 -8.47 -12.78 9.96
C ALA A 127 -8.84 -11.29 10.15
N LEU A 128 -9.16 -10.59 9.05
CA LEU A 128 -9.67 -9.21 9.10
C LEU A 128 -11.04 -9.13 9.77
N ILE A 129 -11.96 -10.04 9.44
CA ILE A 129 -13.28 -10.13 10.08
C ILE A 129 -13.12 -10.44 11.58
N ASP A 130 -12.28 -11.42 11.93
CA ASP A 130 -11.99 -11.79 13.31
C ASP A 130 -11.39 -10.60 14.09
N TYR A 131 -10.55 -9.78 13.45
CA TYR A 131 -10.04 -8.52 14.01
C TYR A 131 -11.15 -7.49 14.25
N TYR A 132 -12.02 -7.24 13.27
CA TYR A 132 -13.14 -6.30 13.45
C TYR A 132 -14.11 -6.73 14.55
N GLN A 133 -14.31 -8.03 14.74
CA GLN A 133 -15.07 -8.56 15.86
C GLN A 133 -14.34 -8.32 17.18
N ALA A 134 -13.04 -8.60 17.25
CA ALA A 134 -12.24 -8.42 18.46
C ALA A 134 -12.19 -6.96 18.93
N VAL A 135 -12.05 -6.00 18.01
CA VAL A 135 -11.99 -4.54 18.29
C VAL A 135 -13.24 -4.02 19.01
N ARG A 136 -14.39 -4.70 18.88
CA ARG A 136 -15.63 -4.36 19.58
C ARG A 136 -15.67 -4.84 21.03
N SER A 137 -14.75 -5.71 21.44
CA SER A 137 -14.65 -6.19 22.82
C SER A 137 -13.92 -5.20 23.73
N ASP A 138 -14.01 -5.43 25.03
CA ASP A 138 -13.24 -4.69 26.04
C ASP A 138 -11.91 -5.38 26.42
N HIS A 139 -11.54 -6.44 25.70
CA HIS A 139 -10.34 -7.22 26.01
C HIS A 139 -9.15 -6.84 25.11
N PHE A 140 -8.40 -5.81 25.52
CA PHE A 140 -7.29 -5.25 24.73
C PHE A 140 -6.25 -6.29 24.27
N PRO A 141 -5.77 -7.24 25.10
CA PRO A 141 -4.88 -8.31 24.62
C PRO A 141 -5.44 -9.16 23.46
N ALA A 142 -6.74 -9.46 23.46
CA ALA A 142 -7.36 -10.20 22.36
C ALA A 142 -7.42 -9.37 21.07
N ILE A 143 -7.61 -8.05 21.17
CA ILE A 143 -7.54 -7.13 20.03
C ILE A 143 -6.15 -7.18 19.40
N LEU A 144 -5.09 -7.07 20.23
CA LEU A 144 -3.71 -7.15 19.74
C LEU A 144 -3.41 -8.51 19.11
N LEU A 145 -3.88 -9.60 19.70
CA LEU A 145 -3.72 -10.93 19.13
C LEU A 145 -4.39 -11.06 17.76
N ALA A 146 -5.63 -10.61 17.63
CA ALA A 146 -6.36 -10.65 16.36
C ALA A 146 -5.67 -9.80 15.28
N MET A 147 -5.18 -8.61 15.65
CA MET A 147 -4.40 -7.75 14.75
C MET A 147 -3.11 -8.43 14.27
N LYS A 148 -2.37 -9.11 15.16
CA LYS A 148 -1.17 -9.88 14.78
C LYS A 148 -1.49 -11.00 13.81
N THR A 149 -2.59 -11.73 14.05
CA THR A 149 -3.05 -12.80 13.16
C THR A 149 -3.39 -12.26 11.78
N PHE A 150 -4.15 -11.15 11.72
CA PHE A 150 -4.44 -10.47 10.47
C PHE A 150 -3.18 -10.03 9.73
N ALA A 151 -2.28 -9.31 10.39
CA ALA A 151 -1.04 -8.83 9.78
C ALA A 151 -0.18 -9.98 9.21
N ARG A 152 -0.13 -11.14 9.88
CA ARG A 152 0.58 -12.32 9.35
C ARG A 152 -0.09 -12.95 8.14
N ALA A 153 -1.42 -13.02 8.13
CA ALA A 153 -2.18 -13.52 6.99
C ALA A 153 -2.01 -12.59 5.77
N ASP A 154 -2.07 -11.28 5.98
CA ASP A 154 -1.87 -10.29 4.92
C ASP A 154 -0.44 -10.30 4.37
N VAL A 155 0.57 -10.50 5.23
CA VAL A 155 1.96 -10.74 4.80
C VAL A 155 2.09 -11.96 3.89
N ALA A 156 1.32 -13.03 4.14
CA ALA A 156 1.32 -14.20 3.26
C ALA A 156 0.72 -13.88 1.88
N ARG A 157 -0.30 -13.01 1.83
CA ARG A 157 -0.87 -12.47 0.60
C ARG A 157 0.15 -11.61 -0.16
N LEU A 158 0.77 -10.63 0.52
CA LEU A 158 1.80 -9.75 -0.06
C LEU A 158 2.99 -10.53 -0.63
N ARG A 159 3.45 -11.60 0.05
CA ARG A 159 4.51 -12.48 -0.47
C ARG A 159 4.15 -13.12 -1.81
N LEU A 160 2.89 -13.55 -1.97
CA LEU A 160 2.43 -14.15 -3.22
C LEU A 160 2.29 -13.06 -4.30
N ARG A 161 1.71 -11.91 -3.98
CA ARG A 161 1.61 -10.74 -4.89
C ARG A 161 2.97 -10.34 -5.45
N ASP A 162 3.95 -10.06 -4.58
CA ASP A 162 5.30 -9.65 -4.98
C ASP A 162 6.00 -10.67 -5.86
N LYS A 163 5.82 -11.97 -5.56
CA LYS A 163 6.40 -13.06 -6.35
C LYS A 163 5.81 -13.09 -7.77
N LEU A 164 4.49 -13.15 -7.88
CA LEU A 164 3.80 -13.25 -9.18
C LEU A 164 4.06 -12.03 -10.04
N ARG A 165 4.04 -10.84 -9.41
CA ARG A 165 4.30 -9.58 -10.08
C ARG A 165 5.74 -9.51 -10.61
N ALA A 166 6.73 -9.94 -9.82
CA ALA A 166 8.11 -10.04 -10.28
C ALA A 166 8.26 -11.02 -11.44
N GLU A 167 7.65 -12.22 -11.34
CA GLU A 167 7.69 -13.23 -12.40
C GLU A 167 7.15 -12.68 -13.72
N GLN A 168 6.01 -11.99 -13.70
CA GLN A 168 5.42 -11.38 -14.89
C GLN A 168 6.29 -10.26 -15.46
N ILE A 169 6.81 -9.35 -14.63
CA ILE A 169 7.69 -8.25 -15.06
C ILE A 169 8.95 -8.78 -15.75
N LEU A 170 9.55 -9.85 -15.23
CA LEU A 170 10.77 -10.43 -15.82
C LEU A 170 10.55 -10.98 -17.24
N THR A 171 9.32 -11.31 -17.62
CA THR A 171 8.98 -11.73 -19.00
C THR A 171 8.92 -10.57 -20.00
N MET A 172 8.84 -9.33 -19.49
CA MET A 172 8.68 -8.11 -20.29
C MET A 172 10.00 -7.39 -20.57
N LEU A 173 11.14 -7.96 -20.15
CA LEU A 173 12.44 -7.31 -20.30
C LEU A 173 12.89 -7.30 -21.76
N HIS A 174 13.01 -6.13 -22.35
CA HIS A 174 13.55 -5.93 -23.69
C HIS A 174 14.82 -5.07 -23.67
N PRO A 175 15.94 -5.53 -24.28
CA PRO A 175 17.16 -4.72 -24.35
C PRO A 175 16.90 -3.38 -25.05
N GLY A 176 17.42 -2.30 -24.47
CA GLY A 176 17.24 -0.94 -24.98
C GLY A 176 16.05 -0.16 -24.39
N GLU A 177 15.21 -0.79 -23.56
CA GLU A 177 14.10 -0.11 -22.86
C GLU A 177 14.37 -0.02 -21.35
N ASP A 178 14.35 1.20 -20.80
CA ASP A 178 14.33 1.39 -19.36
C ASP A 178 12.87 1.31 -18.88
N ILE A 179 12.67 0.62 -17.75
CA ILE A 179 11.34 0.25 -17.25
C ILE A 179 11.08 0.88 -15.89
N TYR A 180 9.99 1.64 -15.81
CA TYR A 180 9.39 2.15 -14.58
C TYR A 180 8.44 1.10 -14.01
N ILE A 181 8.54 0.78 -12.71
CA ILE A 181 7.60 -0.09 -12.00
C ILE A 181 6.98 0.70 -10.87
N GLU A 182 5.68 0.93 -10.93
CA GLU A 182 4.90 1.44 -9.81
C GLU A 182 4.81 0.40 -8.71
N ALA A 183 4.97 0.76 -7.45
CA ALA A 183 4.63 -0.13 -6.34
C ALA A 183 4.25 0.64 -5.09
N GLY A 184 3.31 0.12 -4.30
CA GLY A 184 3.08 0.60 -2.94
C GLY A 184 4.31 0.39 -2.05
N PRO A 185 4.55 1.24 -1.04
CA PRO A 185 5.76 1.21 -0.21
C PRO A 185 5.92 -0.06 0.66
N ILE A 186 4.90 -0.92 0.69
CA ILE A 186 4.92 -2.21 1.40
C ILE A 186 5.45 -3.37 0.54
N HIS A 187 5.51 -3.22 -0.79
CA HIS A 187 5.95 -4.23 -1.77
C HIS A 187 7.48 -4.39 -1.81
N LEU A 188 8.11 -4.54 -0.64
CA LEU A 188 9.56 -4.59 -0.49
C LEU A 188 10.17 -5.94 -0.93
N LEU A 189 9.38 -7.02 -1.03
CA LEU A 189 9.89 -8.28 -1.55
C LEU A 189 9.96 -8.29 -3.08
N LEU A 190 9.22 -7.41 -3.77
CA LEU A 190 9.30 -7.21 -5.22
C LEU A 190 10.74 -6.95 -5.67
N GLU A 191 11.46 -6.04 -4.99
CA GLU A 191 12.89 -5.77 -5.25
C GLU A 191 13.73 -7.04 -5.15
N ARG A 192 13.50 -7.85 -4.11
CA ARG A 192 14.23 -9.09 -3.88
C ARG A 192 13.96 -10.14 -4.95
N HIS A 193 12.71 -10.26 -5.40
CA HIS A 193 12.33 -11.19 -6.46
C HIS A 193 12.90 -10.76 -7.82
N LEU A 194 12.77 -9.48 -8.16
CA LEU A 194 13.34 -8.93 -9.39
C LEU A 194 14.86 -9.07 -9.43
N ARG A 195 15.57 -8.70 -8.35
CA ARG A 195 17.03 -8.82 -8.29
C ARG A 195 17.54 -10.24 -8.53
N ARG A 196 16.77 -11.27 -8.15
CA ARG A 196 17.15 -12.68 -8.35
C ARG A 196 16.97 -13.16 -9.78
N GLY A 197 15.97 -12.63 -10.49
CA GLY A 197 15.68 -13.02 -11.86
C GLY A 197 16.26 -12.10 -12.92
N LEU A 198 16.87 -10.99 -12.51
CA LEU A 198 17.37 -9.97 -13.44
C LEU A 198 18.56 -10.52 -14.26
N PRO A 199 18.49 -10.48 -15.60
CA PRO A 199 19.57 -10.97 -16.45
C PRO A 199 20.78 -10.03 -16.43
N ALA A 200 21.93 -10.52 -16.91
CA ALA A 200 23.11 -9.68 -17.10
C ALA A 200 22.81 -8.51 -18.07
N GLY A 201 23.40 -7.35 -17.80
CA GLY A 201 23.18 -6.13 -18.60
C GLY A 201 22.03 -5.24 -18.10
N TRP A 202 21.37 -5.63 -17.02
CA TRP A 202 20.33 -4.84 -16.34
C TRP A 202 20.80 -4.36 -14.97
N SER A 203 20.31 -3.19 -14.58
CA SER A 203 20.47 -2.62 -13.25
C SER A 203 19.12 -2.40 -12.58
N LEU A 204 19.00 -2.80 -11.31
CA LEU A 204 17.82 -2.54 -10.50
C LEU A 204 18.04 -1.31 -9.62
N LYS A 205 17.17 -0.31 -9.75
CA LYS A 205 17.14 0.88 -8.91
C LYS A 205 15.82 0.95 -8.13
N THR A 206 15.85 1.60 -6.98
CA THR A 206 14.65 1.89 -6.19
C THR A 206 14.57 3.37 -5.87
N CYS A 207 13.36 3.89 -5.79
CA CYS A 207 13.08 5.27 -5.39
C CYS A 207 11.82 5.28 -4.52
N PHE A 208 11.84 6.04 -3.43
CA PHE A 208 10.67 6.29 -2.59
C PHE A 208 10.21 7.73 -2.84
N VAL A 209 8.99 7.89 -3.34
CA VAL A 209 8.43 9.21 -3.68
C VAL A 209 8.22 10.03 -2.42
N GLU A 210 7.79 9.41 -1.33
CA GLU A 210 7.57 10.04 -0.02
C GLU A 210 8.84 10.68 0.54
N HIS A 211 10.01 10.09 0.28
CA HIS A 211 11.28 10.67 0.71
C HIS A 211 11.57 12.00 0.00
N GLN A 212 11.09 12.18 -1.24
CA GLN A 212 11.20 13.44 -1.97
C GLN A 212 10.27 14.51 -1.37
N ALA A 213 9.04 14.12 -1.00
CA ALA A 213 8.10 14.99 -0.29
C ALA A 213 8.67 15.44 1.06
N LEU A 214 9.16 14.50 1.89
CA LEU A 214 9.81 14.80 3.17
C LEU A 214 11.01 15.75 3.00
N ALA A 215 11.85 15.53 1.98
CA ALA A 215 12.99 16.39 1.72
C ALA A 215 12.57 17.83 1.36
N ARG A 216 11.51 18.01 0.55
CA ARG A 216 10.95 19.35 0.25
C ARG A 216 10.40 20.04 1.49
N LEU A 217 9.87 19.28 2.45
CA LEU A 217 9.39 19.77 3.73
C LEU A 217 10.51 20.07 4.74
N GLY A 218 11.78 19.78 4.41
CA GLY A 218 12.90 19.86 5.37
C GLY A 218 12.82 18.81 6.49
N LEU A 219 12.02 17.76 6.30
CA LEU A 219 11.79 16.70 7.28
C LEU A 219 12.72 15.51 7.00
N ARG A 220 13.02 14.76 8.06
CA ARG A 220 13.80 13.52 8.00
C ARG A 220 13.06 12.40 8.69
N GLY A 221 13.31 11.17 8.24
CA GLY A 221 12.74 9.96 8.80
C GLY A 221 12.10 9.09 7.74
N SER A 222 11.13 8.29 8.17
CA SER A 222 10.33 7.41 7.31
C SER A 222 8.85 7.68 7.61
N LEU A 223 8.01 7.49 6.60
CA LEU A 223 6.54 7.50 6.73
C LEU A 223 5.95 6.13 7.05
N TYR A 224 6.77 5.13 7.40
CA TYR A 224 6.24 3.86 7.90
C TYR A 224 5.52 4.06 9.23
N SER A 225 4.21 3.80 9.22
CA SER A 225 3.39 3.75 10.41
C SER A 225 3.81 2.57 11.31
N PRO A 226 3.35 2.52 12.57
CA PRO A 226 3.59 1.35 13.42
C PRO A 226 3.02 0.04 12.80
N GLY A 227 1.95 0.15 12.01
CA GLY A 227 1.39 -0.98 11.24
C GLY A 227 2.34 -1.43 10.14
N ASP A 228 2.92 -0.48 9.39
CA ASP A 228 3.90 -0.80 8.35
C ASP A 228 5.17 -1.41 8.93
N GLU A 229 5.69 -0.87 10.04
CA GLU A 229 6.84 -1.44 10.76
C GLU A 229 6.58 -2.91 11.16
N LEU A 230 5.36 -3.22 11.62
CA LEU A 230 4.94 -4.58 11.97
C LEU A 230 4.93 -5.49 10.72
N THR A 231 4.27 -5.05 9.66
CA THR A 231 4.17 -5.79 8.39
C THR A 231 5.53 -6.04 7.77
N ILE A 232 6.41 -5.02 7.73
CA ILE A 232 7.78 -5.13 7.21
C ILE A 232 8.58 -6.15 8.01
N GLY A 233 8.50 -6.13 9.33
CA GLY A 233 9.24 -7.09 10.13
C GLY A 233 8.80 -8.55 9.90
N TYR A 234 7.49 -8.79 9.66
CA TYR A 234 6.98 -10.10 9.23
C TYR A 234 7.40 -10.47 7.79
N LEU A 235 7.39 -9.50 6.86
CA LEU A 235 7.81 -9.69 5.47
C LEU A 235 9.29 -10.12 5.38
N LEU A 236 10.16 -9.36 6.03
CA LEU A 236 11.61 -9.56 5.99
C LEU A 236 12.09 -10.72 6.88
N ARG A 237 11.17 -11.39 7.62
CA ARG A 237 11.48 -12.42 8.62
C ARG A 237 12.52 -11.95 9.64
N SER A 238 12.53 -10.66 9.94
CA SER A 238 13.36 -10.11 10.99
C SER A 238 12.82 -10.61 12.33
N SER A 239 13.71 -10.94 13.28
CA SER A 239 13.30 -11.32 14.63
C SER A 239 12.77 -10.11 15.39
N ILE A 240 11.51 -9.74 15.15
CA ILE A 240 10.81 -8.78 16.01
C ILE A 240 10.59 -9.47 17.36
N SER A 241 11.01 -8.84 18.46
CA SER A 241 10.69 -9.35 19.79
C SER A 241 9.20 -9.27 20.05
N ALA A 242 8.64 -10.21 20.82
CA ALA A 242 7.22 -10.22 21.18
C ALA A 242 6.76 -8.88 21.80
N ARG A 243 7.61 -8.26 22.63
CA ARG A 243 7.36 -6.94 23.22
C ARG A 243 7.25 -5.84 22.17
N ARG A 244 8.12 -5.84 21.15
CA ARG A 244 8.07 -4.83 20.08
C ARG A 244 6.87 -5.07 19.18
N GLU A 245 6.55 -6.32 18.87
CA GLU A 245 5.39 -6.72 18.09
C GLU A 245 4.08 -6.21 18.74
N GLU A 246 3.89 -6.44 20.04
CA GLU A 246 2.74 -5.94 20.79
C GLU A 246 2.67 -4.40 20.82
N LEU A 247 3.80 -3.74 21.03
CA LEU A 247 3.87 -2.28 21.06
C LEU A 247 3.51 -1.66 19.71
N LEU A 248 3.99 -2.24 18.60
CA LEU A 248 3.65 -1.79 17.25
C LEU A 248 2.16 -1.97 16.96
N CYS A 249 1.56 -3.12 17.33
CA CYS A 249 0.13 -3.34 17.21
C CYS A 249 -0.66 -2.28 17.99
N ALA A 250 -0.31 -2.06 19.27
CA ALA A 250 -1.01 -1.12 20.13
C ALA A 250 -0.93 0.32 19.60
N ARG A 251 0.24 0.74 19.10
CA ARG A 251 0.41 2.06 18.47
C ARG A 251 -0.31 2.18 17.14
N ALA A 252 -0.39 1.10 16.36
CA ALA A 252 -1.11 1.07 15.11
C ALA A 252 -2.62 1.27 15.30
N LEU A 253 -3.20 0.76 16.39
CA LEU A 253 -4.60 1.05 16.76
C LEU A 253 -4.83 2.56 16.97
N ILE A 254 -3.92 3.23 17.67
CA ILE A 254 -4.02 4.67 17.91
C ILE A 254 -3.76 5.45 16.61
N PHE A 255 -2.75 5.07 15.83
CA PHE A 255 -2.45 5.65 14.53
C PHE A 255 -3.67 5.63 13.61
N ALA A 256 -4.26 4.44 13.42
CA ALA A 256 -5.42 4.23 12.55
C ALA A 256 -6.67 5.00 13.01
N LYS A 257 -6.73 5.39 14.30
CA LYS A 257 -7.83 6.17 14.86
C LYS A 257 -7.70 7.68 14.61
N ILE A 258 -6.48 8.19 14.50
CA ILE A 258 -6.24 9.65 14.48
C ILE A 258 -5.69 10.17 13.15
N ILE A 259 -5.25 9.29 12.25
CA ILE A 259 -4.88 9.65 10.88
C ILE A 259 -6.12 10.06 10.08
N THR A 260 -6.02 11.14 9.30
CA THR A 260 -7.09 11.52 8.34
C THR A 260 -7.12 10.53 7.20
N LYS A 261 -8.32 10.07 6.85
CA LYS A 261 -8.53 9.04 5.82
C LYS A 261 -9.03 9.63 4.52
N GLU A 262 -9.69 10.77 4.62
CA GLU A 262 -10.23 11.51 3.49
C GLU A 262 -9.10 12.10 2.63
N GLU A 263 -9.31 12.15 1.32
CA GLU A 263 -8.42 12.84 0.39
C GLU A 263 -8.29 14.32 0.79
N MET A 264 -7.06 14.80 0.90
CA MET A 264 -6.72 16.14 1.37
C MET A 264 -6.26 16.98 0.19
N ASN A 265 -7.07 17.97 -0.18
CA ASN A 265 -6.69 18.92 -1.21
C ASN A 265 -5.75 19.98 -0.65
N GLY A 266 -4.68 20.26 -1.39
CA GLY A 266 -3.54 21.09 -0.98
C GLY A 266 -3.83 22.59 -0.87
N ASN A 267 -4.99 23.00 -0.34
CA ASN A 267 -5.53 24.38 -0.17
C ASN A 267 -4.50 25.41 0.37
N GLY A 268 -3.46 25.73 -0.42
CA GLY A 268 -2.30 26.52 -0.02
C GLY A 268 -1.24 25.80 0.83
N ASN A 269 -1.39 24.50 1.12
CA ASN A 269 -0.44 23.72 1.92
C ASN A 269 0.25 22.66 1.08
N ASP A 270 1.59 22.70 1.04
CA ASP A 270 2.40 21.68 0.39
C ASP A 270 2.36 20.36 1.17
N PHE A 271 2.07 19.27 0.45
CA PHE A 271 2.10 17.88 0.92
C PHE A 271 1.22 17.60 2.17
N PRO A 272 -0.10 17.89 2.15
CA PRO A 272 -0.96 17.73 3.31
C PRO A 272 -1.01 16.30 3.86
N HIS A 273 -0.97 15.27 3.00
CA HIS A 273 -0.99 13.88 3.45
C HIS A 273 0.32 13.50 4.14
N THR A 274 1.46 13.80 3.51
CA THR A 274 2.80 13.55 4.08
C THR A 274 2.94 14.19 5.44
N ARG A 275 2.47 15.44 5.61
CA ARG A 275 2.52 16.14 6.91
C ARG A 275 1.66 15.43 7.95
N ASN A 276 0.44 15.07 7.59
CA ASN A 276 -0.48 14.37 8.48
C ASN A 276 0.09 13.02 8.95
N GLU A 277 0.59 12.22 8.02
CA GLU A 277 1.24 10.94 8.31
C GLU A 277 2.47 11.15 9.20
N TYR A 278 3.34 12.09 8.86
CA TYR A 278 4.54 12.39 9.63
C TYR A 278 4.23 12.82 11.07
N GLU A 279 3.31 13.77 11.24
CA GLU A 279 2.89 14.26 12.55
C GLU A 279 2.22 13.18 13.38
N THR A 280 1.36 12.37 12.75
CA THR A 280 0.66 11.27 13.41
C THR A 280 1.64 10.20 13.87
N ILE A 281 2.60 9.81 13.04
CA ILE A 281 3.68 8.88 13.40
C ILE A 281 4.44 9.41 14.61
N ARG A 282 4.86 10.68 14.58
CA ARG A 282 5.59 11.30 15.70
C ARG A 282 4.77 11.33 16.99
N LEU A 283 3.45 11.54 16.88
CA LEU A 283 2.56 11.59 18.01
C LEU A 283 2.36 10.23 18.68
N VAL A 284 2.28 9.14 17.91
CA VAL A 284 2.09 7.78 18.48
C VAL A 284 3.40 7.09 18.88
N ARG A 285 4.53 7.50 18.31
CA ARG A 285 5.85 6.90 18.58
C ARG A 285 6.28 6.88 20.05
N PRO A 286 6.01 7.88 20.90
CA PRO A 286 6.40 7.82 22.31
C PRO A 286 5.46 6.95 23.17
N LEU A 287 4.25 6.61 22.70
CA LEU A 287 3.24 5.94 23.52
C LEU A 287 3.70 4.56 24.00
N SER A 288 3.57 4.27 25.29
CA SER A 288 3.77 2.93 25.85
C SER A 288 2.58 2.01 25.56
N LEU A 289 2.73 0.72 25.89
CA LEU A 289 1.61 -0.23 25.77
C LEU A 289 0.42 0.18 26.65
N THR A 290 0.69 0.67 27.86
CA THR A 290 -0.32 1.17 28.80
C THR A 290 -1.02 2.40 28.26
N ASP A 291 -0.27 3.36 27.70
CA ASP A 291 -0.85 4.56 27.08
C ASP A 291 -1.81 4.17 25.93
N CYS A 292 -1.37 3.26 25.06
CA CYS A 292 -2.20 2.81 23.94
C CYS A 292 -3.48 2.11 24.42
N GLN A 293 -3.41 1.29 25.47
CA GLN A 293 -4.60 0.64 26.03
C GLN A 293 -5.60 1.68 26.57
N GLU A 294 -5.13 2.63 27.36
CA GLU A 294 -5.99 3.68 27.93
C GLU A 294 -6.60 4.55 26.82
N LEU A 295 -5.77 5.02 25.88
CA LEU A 295 -6.20 5.88 24.78
C LEU A 295 -7.16 5.16 23.84
N PHE A 296 -6.96 3.87 23.57
CA PHE A 296 -7.84 3.11 22.70
C PHE A 296 -9.28 3.15 23.22
N PHE A 297 -9.50 2.80 24.49
CA PHE A 297 -10.85 2.79 25.06
C PHE A 297 -11.44 4.21 25.21
N ARG A 298 -10.61 5.21 25.51
CA ARG A 298 -11.04 6.61 25.61
C ARG A 298 -11.41 7.24 24.27
N THR A 299 -10.79 6.79 23.18
CA THR A 299 -10.95 7.43 21.86
C THR A 299 -11.80 6.65 20.88
N ARG A 300 -12.01 5.33 21.05
CA ARG A 300 -12.65 4.48 20.03
C ARG A 300 -13.99 4.99 19.49
N SER A 301 -14.81 5.66 20.32
CA SER A 301 -16.11 6.22 19.93
C SER A 301 -16.06 7.66 19.41
N LEU A 302 -14.92 8.35 19.49
CA LEU A 302 -14.77 9.75 19.09
C LEU A 302 -14.58 9.90 17.58
N SER A 303 -14.80 11.08 17.02
CA SER A 303 -14.32 11.37 15.66
C SER A 303 -12.79 11.37 15.60
N THR A 304 -12.21 11.22 14.40
CA THR A 304 -10.75 11.28 14.16
C THR A 304 -10.14 12.54 14.77
N ARG A 305 -10.78 13.70 14.57
CA ARG A 305 -10.30 15.00 15.08
C ARG A 305 -10.31 15.07 16.61
N GLU A 306 -11.39 14.61 17.24
CA GLU A 306 -11.52 14.60 18.70
C GLU A 306 -10.53 13.61 19.33
N ALA A 307 -10.39 12.42 18.75
CA ALA A 307 -9.40 11.43 19.17
C ALA A 307 -7.98 11.99 19.08
N ALA A 308 -7.63 12.65 17.97
CA ALA A 308 -6.33 13.30 17.80
C ALA A 308 -6.06 14.36 18.89
N ALA A 309 -7.06 15.15 19.27
CA ALA A 309 -6.93 16.14 20.35
C ALA A 309 -6.69 15.48 21.72
N VAL A 310 -7.39 14.37 22.01
CA VAL A 310 -7.19 13.58 23.24
C VAL A 310 -5.77 13.01 23.31
N VAL A 311 -5.27 12.42 22.23
CA VAL A 311 -3.92 11.86 22.16
C VAL A 311 -2.86 12.95 22.30
N LYS A 312 -3.02 14.10 21.62
CA LYS A 312 -2.11 15.26 21.75
C LYS A 312 -2.01 15.75 23.20
N LYS A 313 -3.14 15.87 23.90
CA LYS A 313 -3.18 16.26 25.30
C LYS A 313 -2.47 15.24 26.20
N HIS A 314 -2.66 13.94 25.94
CA HIS A 314 -2.00 12.87 26.68
C HIS A 314 -0.47 12.94 26.57
N VAL A 315 0.04 13.07 25.34
CA VAL A 315 1.48 13.15 25.07
C VAL A 315 2.10 14.42 25.66
N ALA A 316 1.41 15.56 25.57
CA ALA A 316 1.88 16.81 26.18
C ALA A 316 1.98 16.70 27.71
N ALA A 317 0.99 16.09 28.38
CA ALA A 317 1.02 15.89 29.82
C ALA A 317 2.17 14.97 30.25
N ALA A 318 2.42 13.89 29.50
CA ALA A 318 3.54 12.98 29.78
C ALA A 318 4.92 13.62 29.55
N THR A 319 5.02 14.62 28.67
CA THR A 319 6.28 15.36 28.42
C THR A 319 6.59 16.35 29.53
N LEU A 320 5.57 16.88 30.22
CA LEU A 320 5.76 17.82 31.36
C LEU A 320 6.12 17.12 32.67
N LEU A 321 5.94 15.79 32.76
CA LEU A 321 6.21 14.99 33.95
C LEU A 321 7.62 14.34 33.93
N ASN A 322 8.38 14.51 32.85
CA ASN A 322 9.75 14.04 32.67
C ASN A 322 10.72 15.22 32.51
#